data_AF-A0A4V2S1N8-F1
#
_entry.id   AF-A0A4V2S1N8-F1
#
_cell.length_a   1.000
_cell.length_b   1.000
_cell.length_c   1.000
_cell.angle_alpha   90.00
_cell.angle_beta   90.00
_cell.angle_gamma   90.00
#
_symmetry.space_group_name_H-M   'P 1'
#
loop_
_entity.id
_entity.type
_entity.pdbx_description
1 polymer ?
#
loop_
_entity_poly.entity_id
_entity_poly.type
_entity_poly.pdbx_seq_one_letter_code
_entity_poly.pdbx_strand_id
1 'polypeptide(L)'
;MKKTFVRLTVALAFAASGAALAASIAEGFDRVLPGDWRSMLLKAKRAYEGKRYDEAFAAFQRTACAGDKESQSALGRMYLLGQGAPRDDLTGYAWLKVAAEVNQRGYHAIVEKIEAAMTPEQRRIADVEARRLIDNYGLRATNMSCNLAATQGGHILDSVVCAPREDGPNLLLKRCVAEVR
;
A
#
# COMPACT_ATOMS: atom_id res chain seq x y z
N MET A 1 -46.88 -38.77 32.27
CA MET A 1 -46.11 -39.13 33.49
C MET A 1 -45.51 -40.52 33.31
N LYS A 2 -44.17 -40.62 33.22
CA LYS A 2 -43.34 -41.78 33.60
C LYS A 2 -41.89 -41.28 33.57
N LYS A 3 -41.33 -41.08 34.76
CA LYS A 3 -39.93 -40.70 35.00
C LYS A 3 -39.12 -42.00 35.04
N THR A 4 -38.02 -42.08 34.32
CA THR A 4 -37.04 -43.15 34.51
C THR A 4 -35.65 -42.52 34.48
N PHE A 5 -35.07 -42.39 35.66
CA PHE A 5 -33.68 -42.04 35.90
C PHE A 5 -32.82 -43.29 35.70
N VAL A 6 -31.78 -43.24 34.84
CA VAL A 6 -30.66 -44.18 34.92
C VAL A 6 -29.34 -43.46 34.69
N ARG A 7 -28.61 -43.34 35.81
CA ARG A 7 -27.16 -43.33 36.07
C ARG A 7 -26.17 -42.81 35.02
N LEU A 8 -25.48 -41.76 35.47
CA LEU A 8 -24.10 -41.33 35.18
C LEU A 8 -23.16 -42.44 34.69
N THR A 9 -22.54 -42.21 33.53
CA THR A 9 -21.17 -42.64 33.22
C THR A 9 -20.34 -41.41 32.91
N VAL A 10 -19.42 -41.08 33.81
CA VAL A 10 -18.33 -40.14 33.55
C VAL A 10 -17.35 -40.85 32.63
N ALA A 11 -17.26 -40.42 31.38
CA ALA A 11 -16.16 -40.77 30.49
C ALA A 11 -15.19 -39.59 30.45
N LEU A 12 -14.02 -39.80 31.06
CA LEU A 12 -12.89 -38.90 31.04
C LEU A 12 -12.15 -39.02 29.69
N ALA A 13 -11.76 -37.87 29.14
CA ALA A 13 -10.61 -37.63 28.25
C ALA A 13 -10.59 -38.26 26.83
N PHE A 14 -10.73 -37.38 25.82
CA PHE A 14 -9.80 -37.29 24.68
C PHE A 14 -9.44 -35.80 24.54
N ALA A 15 -8.24 -35.42 24.95
CA ALA A 15 -7.05 -35.29 24.09
C ALA A 15 -7.19 -34.15 23.09
N ALA A 16 -6.38 -33.10 23.32
CA ALA A 16 -6.30 -31.90 22.52
C ALA A 16 -6.11 -32.22 21.03
N SER A 17 -6.91 -31.59 20.17
CA SER A 17 -6.39 -31.12 18.89
C SER A 17 -6.05 -29.65 19.07
N GLY A 18 -4.88 -29.43 19.67
CA GLY A 18 -4.19 -28.15 19.58
C GLY A 18 -3.84 -27.89 18.12
N ALA A 19 -4.73 -27.23 17.40
CA ALA A 19 -4.47 -26.67 16.08
C ALA A 19 -5.44 -25.52 15.80
N ALA A 20 -5.46 -24.51 16.68
CA ALA A 20 -6.23 -23.30 16.42
C ALA A 20 -5.50 -22.04 16.90
N LEU A 21 -4.18 -21.94 16.65
CA LEU A 21 -3.41 -20.72 16.92
C LEU A 21 -2.29 -20.55 15.87
N ALA A 22 -2.64 -20.58 14.58
CA ALA A 22 -1.72 -20.16 13.51
C ALA A 22 -2.46 -19.55 12.31
N ALA A 23 -3.47 -18.72 12.57
CA ALA A 23 -4.11 -17.92 11.52
C ALA A 23 -4.56 -16.58 12.10
N SER A 24 -3.61 -15.72 12.49
CA SER A 24 -3.90 -14.29 12.66
C SER A 24 -2.61 -13.49 12.63
N ILE A 25 -2.03 -13.39 11.44
CA ILE A 25 -1.40 -12.16 10.97
C ILE A 25 -1.70 -12.07 9.48
N ALA A 26 -2.23 -10.91 9.07
CA ALA A 26 -2.53 -10.45 7.70
C ALA A 26 -3.98 -10.58 7.17
N GLU A 27 -4.99 -10.14 7.93
CA GLU A 27 -6.13 -9.52 7.23
C GLU A 27 -5.58 -8.33 6.42
N GLY A 28 -5.76 -8.35 5.10
CA GLY A 28 -5.35 -7.27 4.21
C GLY A 28 -3.92 -7.31 3.67
N PHE A 29 -3.13 -8.38 3.86
CA PHE A 29 -1.84 -8.55 3.15
C PHE A 29 -1.78 -9.84 2.34
N ASP A 30 -1.04 -9.79 1.23
CA ASP A 30 -0.67 -10.92 0.38
C ASP A 30 0.78 -11.34 0.67
N ARG A 31 1.04 -12.65 0.68
CA ARG A 31 2.40 -13.21 0.65
C ARG A 31 2.84 -13.38 -0.80
N VAL A 32 3.98 -12.80 -1.15
CA VAL A 32 4.56 -12.90 -2.52
C VAL A 32 6.03 -13.25 -2.47
N LEU A 33 6.57 -13.84 -3.53
CA LEU A 33 8.02 -14.03 -3.63
C LEU A 33 8.72 -12.69 -3.92
N PRO A 34 9.97 -12.49 -3.46
CA PRO A 34 10.73 -11.27 -3.77
C PRO A 34 10.86 -10.98 -5.27
N GLY A 35 10.96 -12.01 -6.10
CA GLY A 35 10.99 -11.89 -7.56
C GLY A 35 9.69 -11.33 -8.15
N ASP A 36 8.54 -11.65 -7.55
CA ASP A 36 7.23 -11.18 -7.99
C ASP A 36 7.06 -9.70 -7.68
N TRP A 37 7.50 -9.25 -6.50
CA TRP A 37 7.50 -7.83 -6.13
C TRP A 37 8.24 -6.97 -7.15
N ARG A 38 9.47 -7.37 -7.50
CA ARG A 38 10.26 -6.67 -8.52
C ARG A 38 9.56 -6.67 -9.88
N SER A 39 8.93 -7.78 -10.24
CA SER A 39 8.20 -7.93 -11.51
C SER A 39 6.96 -7.04 -11.55
N MET A 40 6.26 -6.85 -10.43
CA MET A 40 5.10 -5.96 -10.32
C MET A 40 5.49 -4.50 -10.58
N LEU A 41 6.54 -4.00 -9.93
CA LEU A 41 7.06 -2.65 -10.13
C LEU A 41 7.49 -2.42 -11.58
N LEU A 42 8.24 -3.37 -12.15
CA LEU A 42 8.71 -3.29 -13.53
C LEU A 42 7.56 -3.30 -14.54
N LYS A 43 6.52 -4.11 -14.30
CA LYS A 43 5.32 -4.14 -15.14
C LYS A 43 4.64 -2.77 -15.17
N ALA A 44 4.48 -2.13 -14.01
CA ALA A 44 3.85 -0.81 -13.91
C ALA A 44 4.62 0.25 -14.71
N LYS A 45 5.94 0.32 -14.52
CA LYS A 45 6.82 1.25 -15.24
C LYS A 45 6.77 1.03 -16.76
N ARG A 46 6.91 -0.21 -17.21
CA ARG A 46 6.85 -0.56 -18.65
C ARG A 46 5.50 -0.25 -19.28
N ALA A 47 4.41 -0.48 -18.56
CA ALA A 47 3.08 -0.12 -19.06
C ALA A 47 2.97 1.39 -19.26
N TYR A 48 3.47 2.17 -18.29
CA TYR A 48 3.47 3.63 -18.36
C TYR A 48 4.35 4.19 -19.48
N GLU A 49 5.58 3.69 -19.61
CA GLU A 49 6.52 4.03 -20.69
C GLU A 49 5.93 3.70 -22.07
N GLY A 50 5.24 2.56 -22.17
CA GLY A 50 4.50 2.15 -23.36
C GLY A 50 3.18 2.88 -23.57
N LYS A 51 2.85 3.91 -22.77
CA LYS A 51 1.61 4.70 -22.82
C LYS A 51 0.32 3.87 -22.67
N ARG A 52 0.41 2.66 -22.11
CA ARG A 52 -0.74 1.80 -21.79
C ARG A 52 -1.27 2.19 -20.43
N TYR A 53 -1.90 3.36 -20.38
CA TYR A 53 -2.20 4.04 -19.11
C TYR A 53 -3.19 3.28 -18.22
N ASP A 54 -4.17 2.57 -18.78
CA ASP A 54 -5.10 1.75 -17.99
C ASP A 54 -4.37 0.61 -17.27
N GLU A 55 -3.50 -0.11 -17.99
CA GLU A 55 -2.66 -1.17 -17.41
C GLU A 55 -1.68 -0.61 -16.37
N ALA A 56 -1.07 0.53 -16.67
CA ALA A 56 -0.14 1.20 -15.79
C ALA A 56 -0.84 1.66 -14.50
N PHE A 57 -2.04 2.22 -14.61
CA PHE A 57 -2.82 2.69 -13.49
C PHE A 57 -3.17 1.55 -12.55
N ALA A 58 -3.71 0.45 -13.08
CA ALA A 58 -4.03 -0.73 -12.28
C ALA A 58 -2.78 -1.34 -11.61
N ALA A 59 -1.65 -1.38 -12.32
CA ALA A 59 -0.40 -1.91 -11.77
C ALA A 59 0.18 -1.00 -10.68
N PHE A 60 0.24 0.32 -10.92
CA PHE A 60 0.70 1.30 -9.94
C PHE A 60 -0.23 1.38 -8.73
N GLN A 61 -1.55 1.28 -8.92
CA GLN A 61 -2.50 1.24 -7.81
C GLN A 61 -2.15 0.09 -6.85
N ARG A 62 -1.90 -1.11 -7.40
CA ARG A 62 -1.54 -2.26 -6.60
C ARG A 62 -0.24 -2.07 -5.81
N THR A 63 0.81 -1.55 -6.45
CA THR A 63 2.11 -1.33 -5.78
C THR A 63 2.11 -0.12 -4.86
N ALA A 64 1.29 0.90 -5.13
CA ALA A 64 1.08 2.06 -4.27
C ALA A 64 0.36 1.68 -2.97
N CYS A 65 -0.69 0.85 -3.04
CA CYS A 65 -1.33 0.29 -1.85
C CYS A 65 -0.38 -0.57 -1.01
N ALA A 66 0.55 -1.27 -1.66
CA ALA A 66 1.59 -2.04 -0.99
C ALA A 66 2.68 -1.16 -0.32
N GLY A 67 2.69 0.15 -0.57
CA GLY A 67 3.55 1.12 0.11
C GLY A 67 4.73 1.67 -0.70
N ASP A 68 4.87 1.29 -1.98
CA ASP A 68 5.98 1.78 -2.80
C ASP A 68 5.84 3.27 -3.10
N LYS A 69 6.83 4.06 -2.68
CA LYS A 69 6.79 5.52 -2.73
C LYS A 69 6.83 6.06 -4.15
N GLU A 70 7.57 5.39 -5.03
CA GLU A 70 7.61 5.76 -6.44
C GLU A 70 6.25 5.51 -7.10
N SER A 71 5.62 4.37 -6.82
CA SER A 71 4.27 4.03 -7.30
C SER A 71 3.21 4.97 -6.75
N GLN A 72 3.30 5.37 -5.47
CA GLN A 72 2.39 6.38 -4.88
C GLN A 72 2.51 7.72 -5.60
N SER A 73 3.74 8.16 -5.90
CA SER A 73 3.98 9.37 -6.68
C SER A 73 3.48 9.24 -8.12
N ALA A 74 3.75 8.11 -8.78
CA ALA A 74 3.30 7.82 -10.13
C ALA A 74 1.76 7.83 -10.23
N LEU A 75 1.08 7.12 -9.32
CA LEU A 75 -0.37 7.08 -9.25
C LEU A 75 -0.97 8.48 -9.01
N GLY A 76 -0.38 9.26 -8.09
CA GLY A 76 -0.79 10.64 -7.85
C GLY A 76 -0.70 11.49 -9.12
N ARG A 77 0.43 11.42 -9.85
CA ARG A 77 0.58 12.11 -11.14
C ARG A 77 -0.41 11.61 -12.20
N MET A 78 -0.71 10.32 -12.23
CA MET A 78 -1.68 9.77 -13.19
C MET A 78 -3.08 10.34 -12.97
N TYR A 79 -3.52 10.50 -11.72
CA TYR A 79 -4.75 11.23 -11.40
C TYR A 79 -4.71 12.70 -11.85
N LEU A 80 -3.60 13.42 -11.61
CA LEU A 80 -3.46 14.82 -12.04
C LEU A 80 -3.52 14.99 -13.58
N LEU A 81 -3.05 13.97 -14.30
CA LEU A 81 -2.98 13.98 -15.76
C LEU A 81 -4.17 13.32 -16.45
N GLY A 82 -5.08 12.69 -15.70
CA GLY A 82 -6.17 11.89 -16.27
C GLY A 82 -5.68 10.69 -17.08
N GLN A 83 -4.60 10.04 -16.64
CA GLN A 83 -4.00 8.89 -17.32
C GLN A 83 -4.49 7.59 -16.68
N GLY A 84 -5.27 6.80 -17.41
CA GLY A 84 -5.80 5.51 -16.92
C GLY A 84 -6.96 5.63 -15.92
N ALA A 85 -7.30 6.85 -15.51
CA ALA A 85 -8.47 7.22 -14.73
C ALA A 85 -8.87 8.66 -15.08
N PRO A 86 -10.12 9.08 -14.82
CA PRO A 86 -10.51 10.48 -14.92
C PRO A 86 -9.61 11.39 -14.09
N ARG A 87 -9.39 12.61 -14.56
CA ARG A 87 -8.57 13.58 -13.83
C ARG A 87 -9.22 13.91 -12.49
N ASP A 88 -8.43 13.78 -11.42
CA ASP A 88 -8.84 14.10 -10.06
C ASP A 88 -7.65 14.73 -9.30
N ASP A 89 -7.69 16.06 -9.20
CA ASP A 89 -6.58 16.82 -8.63
C ASP A 89 -6.44 16.61 -7.11
N LEU A 90 -7.56 16.38 -6.41
CA LEU A 90 -7.56 16.20 -4.95
C LEU A 90 -7.02 14.81 -4.59
N THR A 91 -7.47 13.77 -5.30
CA THR A 91 -6.96 12.41 -5.12
C THR A 91 -5.49 12.31 -5.55
N GLY A 92 -5.12 12.97 -6.66
CA GLY A 92 -3.73 13.02 -7.11
C GLY A 92 -2.79 13.66 -6.08
N TYR A 93 -3.20 14.78 -5.50
CA TYR A 93 -2.51 15.42 -4.37
C TYR A 93 -2.41 14.48 -3.16
N ALA A 94 -3.50 13.83 -2.78
CA ALA A 94 -3.54 12.97 -1.61
C ALA A 94 -2.53 11.82 -1.71
N TRP A 95 -2.42 11.17 -2.87
CA TRP A 95 -1.39 10.14 -3.12
C TRP A 95 0.05 10.68 -3.08
N LEU A 96 0.27 11.89 -3.59
CA LEU A 96 1.59 12.55 -3.53
C LEU A 96 2.01 12.87 -2.09
N LYS A 97 1.05 13.19 -1.21
CA LYS A 97 1.31 13.35 0.23
C LYS A 97 1.74 12.04 0.89
N VAL A 98 1.17 10.90 0.48
CA VAL A 98 1.64 9.58 0.97
C VAL A 98 3.08 9.34 0.52
N ALA A 99 3.41 9.63 -0.73
CA ALA A 99 4.79 9.52 -1.23
C ALA A 99 5.76 10.42 -0.44
N ALA A 100 5.34 11.63 -0.08
CA ALA A 100 6.12 12.59 0.71
C ALA A 100 6.29 12.24 2.21
N GLU A 101 5.87 11.05 2.67
CA GLU A 101 6.25 10.56 4.01
C GLU A 101 7.76 10.29 4.14
N VAL A 102 8.42 9.97 3.02
CA VAL A 102 9.88 9.85 3.00
C VAL A 102 10.49 11.21 2.71
N ASN A 103 11.61 11.51 3.37
CA ASN A 103 12.33 12.78 3.22
C ASN A 103 13.10 12.84 1.89
N GLN A 104 12.39 12.76 0.78
CA GLN A 104 12.91 12.94 -0.57
C GLN A 104 12.42 14.28 -1.10
N ARG A 105 13.37 15.20 -1.36
CA ARG A 105 13.06 16.56 -1.82
C ARG A 105 12.11 16.60 -3.03
N GLY A 106 12.23 15.64 -3.95
CA GLY A 106 11.37 15.55 -5.13
C GLY A 106 9.88 15.42 -4.81
N TYR A 107 9.49 14.61 -3.82
CA TYR A 107 8.08 14.44 -3.47
C TYR A 107 7.51 15.67 -2.77
N HIS A 108 8.26 16.27 -1.84
CA HIS A 108 7.84 17.50 -1.16
C HIS A 108 7.67 18.67 -2.13
N ALA A 109 8.61 18.86 -3.06
CA ALA A 109 8.53 19.96 -4.04
C ALA A 109 7.28 19.89 -4.93
N ILE A 110 6.84 18.68 -5.31
CA ILE A 110 5.60 18.50 -6.08
C ILE A 110 4.39 18.88 -5.22
N VAL A 111 4.34 18.41 -3.97
CA VAL A 111 3.28 18.73 -3.01
C VAL A 111 3.17 20.23 -2.80
N GLU A 112 4.27 20.92 -2.46
CA GLU A 112 4.31 22.35 -2.21
C GLU A 112 3.79 23.17 -3.40
N LYS A 113 4.19 22.77 -4.62
CA LYS A 113 3.73 23.41 -5.85
C LYS A 113 2.21 23.28 -6.04
N ILE A 114 1.65 22.12 -5.71
CA ILE A 114 0.20 21.90 -5.80
C ILE A 114 -0.54 22.68 -4.70
N GLU A 115 -0.05 22.64 -3.46
CA GLU A 115 -0.64 23.37 -2.33
C GLU A 115 -0.70 24.88 -2.61
N ALA A 116 0.33 25.44 -3.25
CA ALA A 116 0.38 26.86 -3.63
C ALA A 116 -0.68 27.25 -4.69
N ALA A 117 -1.21 26.29 -5.45
CA ALA A 117 -2.23 26.51 -6.47
C ALA A 117 -3.66 26.22 -5.97
N MET A 118 -3.81 25.65 -4.77
CA MET A 118 -5.11 25.28 -4.21
C MET A 118 -5.78 26.43 -3.45
N THR A 119 -7.11 26.46 -3.47
CA THR A 119 -7.86 27.26 -2.48
C THR A 119 -7.77 26.63 -1.08
N PRO A 120 -7.97 27.41 0.00
CA PRO A 120 -7.96 26.88 1.36
C PRO A 120 -8.93 25.71 1.58
N GLU A 121 -10.12 25.76 0.95
CA GLU A 121 -11.12 24.70 1.08
C GLU A 121 -10.72 23.42 0.33
N GLN A 122 -10.22 23.55 -0.90
CA GLN A 122 -9.70 22.40 -1.64
C GLN A 122 -8.57 21.71 -0.89
N ARG A 123 -7.64 22.50 -0.34
CA ARG A 123 -6.54 21.98 0.48
C ARG A 123 -7.05 21.21 1.69
N ARG A 124 -8.05 21.76 2.40
CA ARG A 124 -8.66 21.09 3.57
C ARG A 124 -9.26 19.74 3.20
N ILE A 125 -10.03 19.66 2.12
CA ILE A 125 -10.64 18.41 1.63
C ILE A 125 -9.54 17.41 1.26
N ALA A 126 -8.55 17.85 0.46
CA ALA A 126 -7.47 17.00 -0.01
C ALA A 126 -6.57 16.49 1.14
N ASP A 127 -6.35 17.30 2.19
CA ASP A 127 -5.60 16.90 3.38
C ASP A 127 -6.34 15.86 4.24
N VAL A 128 -7.67 15.91 4.28
CA VAL A 128 -8.47 14.84 4.93
C VAL A 128 -8.28 13.52 4.19
N GLU A 129 -8.36 13.55 2.87
CA GLU A 129 -8.15 12.36 2.05
C GLU A 129 -6.70 11.85 2.13
N ALA A 130 -5.71 12.75 2.10
CA ALA A 130 -4.31 12.41 2.30
C ALA A 130 -4.08 11.67 3.62
N ARG A 131 -4.68 12.13 4.72
CA ARG A 131 -4.61 11.45 6.02
C ARG A 131 -5.19 10.04 5.95
N ARG A 132 -6.37 9.87 5.32
CA ARG A 132 -6.99 8.56 5.10
C ARG A 132 -6.07 7.62 4.33
N LEU A 133 -5.44 8.10 3.26
CA LEU A 133 -4.51 7.31 2.45
C LEU A 133 -3.21 7.00 3.20
N ILE A 134 -2.67 7.93 3.99
CA ILE A 134 -1.49 7.70 4.84
C ILE A 134 -1.79 6.61 5.89
N ASP A 135 -2.96 6.67 6.54
CA ASP A 135 -3.34 5.67 7.53
C ASP A 135 -3.53 4.27 6.94
N ASN A 136 -3.92 4.19 5.66
CA ASN A 136 -4.12 2.91 4.98
C ASN A 136 -2.89 2.39 4.24
N TYR A 137 -2.10 3.26 3.61
CA TYR A 137 -1.07 2.90 2.64
C TYR A 137 0.28 3.60 2.88
N GLY A 138 0.40 4.36 3.97
CA GLY A 138 1.68 4.94 4.39
C GLY A 138 2.69 3.91 4.90
N LEU A 139 3.90 4.37 5.24
CA LEU A 139 5.01 3.51 5.67
C LEU A 139 4.63 2.59 6.83
N ARG A 140 4.00 3.17 7.87
CA ARG A 140 3.53 2.43 9.04
C ARG A 140 2.45 1.41 8.68
N ALA A 141 1.51 1.81 7.83
CA ALA A 141 0.37 0.98 7.47
C ALA A 141 0.76 -0.23 6.61
N THR A 142 1.86 -0.10 5.86
CA THR A 142 2.37 -1.11 4.91
C THR A 142 3.57 -1.88 5.45
N ASN A 143 4.13 -1.49 6.60
CA ASN A 143 5.41 -1.97 7.12
C ASN A 143 6.55 -1.86 6.10
N MET A 144 6.51 -0.83 5.26
CA MET A 144 7.53 -0.58 4.25
C MET A 144 8.76 0.06 4.90
N SER A 145 9.95 -0.46 4.60
CA SER A 145 11.23 0.16 5.00
C SER A 145 11.81 0.90 3.80
N CYS A 146 12.17 2.17 3.99
CA CYS A 146 12.74 3.00 2.93
C CYS A 146 14.07 3.57 3.37
N ASN A 147 15.09 3.46 2.51
CA ASN A 147 16.41 4.00 2.73
C ASN A 147 16.79 4.93 1.57
N LEU A 148 17.58 5.96 1.88
CA LEU A 148 18.23 6.75 0.85
C LEU A 148 19.32 5.90 0.19
N ALA A 149 19.30 5.86 -1.15
CA ALA A 149 20.27 5.15 -1.96
C ALA A 149 20.93 6.12 -2.94
N ALA A 150 22.21 5.87 -3.21
CA ALA A 150 22.92 6.57 -4.28
C ALA A 150 22.36 6.11 -5.64
N THR A 151 22.10 7.05 -6.54
CA THR A 151 21.95 6.71 -7.97
C THR A 151 23.22 6.01 -8.45
N GLN A 152 23.10 4.95 -9.25
CA GLN A 152 24.25 4.24 -9.81
C GLN A 152 25.24 5.24 -10.46
N GLY A 153 26.48 5.25 -9.98
CA GLY A 153 27.55 6.12 -10.48
C GLY A 153 27.68 7.49 -9.81
N GLY A 154 26.80 7.85 -8.86
CA GLY A 154 26.86 9.11 -8.12
C GLY A 154 27.22 8.94 -6.64
N HIS A 155 27.79 9.99 -6.03
CA HIS A 155 27.96 10.11 -4.57
C HIS A 155 26.77 10.82 -3.90
N ILE A 156 25.75 11.21 -4.68
CA ILE A 156 24.58 11.92 -4.19
C ILE A 156 23.51 10.88 -3.84
N LEU A 157 23.10 10.85 -2.58
CA LEU A 157 21.93 10.11 -2.11
C LEU A 157 20.67 10.92 -2.44
N ASP A 158 20.11 10.75 -3.64
CA ASP A 158 18.90 11.45 -4.09
C ASP A 158 17.72 10.53 -4.41
N SER A 159 17.93 9.21 -4.41
CA SER A 159 16.89 8.22 -4.64
C SER A 159 16.44 7.58 -3.32
N VAL A 160 15.13 7.38 -3.16
CA VAL A 160 14.59 6.55 -2.07
C VAL A 160 14.25 5.18 -2.62
N VAL A 161 14.80 4.14 -2.00
CA VAL A 161 14.47 2.74 -2.30
C VAL A 161 13.68 2.17 -1.13
N CYS A 162 12.50 1.65 -1.44
CA CYS A 162 11.59 1.07 -0.47
C CYS A 162 11.46 -0.44 -0.68
N ALA A 163 11.52 -1.21 0.40
CA ALA A 163 11.39 -2.65 0.41
C ALA A 163 10.29 -3.11 1.39
N PRO A 164 9.37 -3.99 0.97
CA PRO A 164 8.36 -4.54 1.85
C PRO A 164 8.98 -5.36 2.98
N ARG A 165 8.19 -5.60 4.04
CA ARG A 165 8.58 -6.49 5.12
C ARG A 165 8.72 -7.94 4.65
N GLU A 166 9.78 -8.60 5.11
CA GLU A 166 10.01 -10.03 4.92
C GLU A 166 9.17 -10.88 5.90
N ASP A 167 8.74 -12.05 5.43
CA ASP A 167 8.01 -13.07 6.18
C ASP A 167 8.45 -14.46 5.68
N GLY A 168 9.56 -14.94 6.28
CA GLY A 168 10.26 -16.13 5.82
C GLY A 168 10.80 -15.93 4.40
N PRO A 169 10.51 -16.83 3.45
CA PRO A 169 10.95 -16.68 2.05
C PRO A 169 10.09 -15.69 1.24
N ASN A 170 9.06 -15.10 1.85
CA ASN A 170 8.09 -14.24 1.18
C ASN A 170 8.23 -12.78 1.65
N LEU A 171 7.57 -11.89 0.92
CA LEU A 171 7.30 -10.51 1.29
C LEU A 171 5.81 -10.35 1.61
N LEU A 172 5.50 -9.45 2.54
CA LEU A 172 4.13 -9.08 2.87
C LEU A 172 3.76 -7.78 2.16
N LEU A 173 2.79 -7.85 1.24
CA LEU A 173 2.28 -6.69 0.52
C LEU A 173 0.89 -6.35 0.98
N LYS A 174 0.66 -5.10 1.36
CA LYS A 174 -0.70 -4.64 1.70
C LYS A 174 -1.60 -4.61 0.46
N ARG A 175 -2.81 -5.14 0.59
CA ARG A 175 -3.86 -5.06 -0.43
C ARG A 175 -4.51 -3.66 -0.42
N CYS A 176 -4.97 -3.23 -1.58
CA CYS A 176 -5.90 -2.10 -1.64
C CYS A 176 -7.19 -2.49 -0.93
N VAL A 177 -7.70 -1.60 -0.08
CA VAL A 177 -9.07 -1.69 0.43
C VAL A 177 -9.98 -1.28 -0.73
N ALA A 178 -11.03 -2.06 -1.00
CA ALA A 178 -12.06 -1.62 -1.93
C ALA A 178 -12.67 -0.33 -1.37
N GLU A 179 -12.42 0.79 -2.04
CA GLU A 179 -13.02 2.06 -1.66
C GLU A 179 -14.52 1.93 -1.89
N VAL A 180 -15.28 1.81 -0.81
CA VAL A 180 -16.74 1.93 -0.86
C VAL A 180 -17.00 3.36 -1.29
N ARG A 181 -17.25 3.55 -2.59
CA ARG A 181 -17.69 4.82 -3.18
C ARG A 181 -19.07 5.19 -2.67
#